data_AF-K0S876-F1
#
_entry.id   AF-K0S876-F1
#
_cell.length_a   1.000
_cell.length_b   1.000
_cell.length_c   1.000
_cell.angle_alpha   90.00
_cell.angle_beta   90.00
_cell.angle_gamma   90.00
#
_symmetry.space_group_name_H-M   'P 1'
#
loop_
_entity.id
_entity.type
_entity.pdbx_description
1 polymer ?
#
loop_
_entity_poly.entity_id
_entity_poly.type
_entity_poly.pdbx_seq_one_letter_code
_entity_poly.pdbx_strand_id
1 'polypeptide(L)'
;MGGGQLRRTTKNKAGTFLFLSMSALPATMRRTAPSCLSWFLLSLLLSSPHFAVAENDGSSSCSSSDQECSRDNDGIGEGSRGRASRRGRRGPTLRQLERQRKCNAHDGGERPLYTDEDWERLRRLYREVGVGATVEFPEGASAAPPGFVPPMVARQTADGKGRGVFATRDIAKGEMTYGGKDNYAFFSTGEAFRRFLGALPDGEACDVIMWAWTQNDAPRNGRKGQQVANTGCPAGKECAWFDEYALIDIREGDEFLCDYVEFAESDLWEEFGL
;
A
#
# COMPACT_ATOMS: atom_id res chain seq x y z
N MET A 1 -7.27 -40.22 33.45
CA MET A 1 -6.71 -39.87 32.13
C MET A 1 -7.38 -38.58 31.66
N GLY A 2 -6.65 -37.48 31.54
CA GLY A 2 -7.18 -36.19 31.08
C GLY A 2 -6.42 -35.71 29.86
N GLY A 3 -7.07 -35.67 28.70
CA GLY A 3 -6.45 -35.23 27.46
C GLY A 3 -6.39 -33.71 27.38
N GLY A 4 -5.22 -33.11 27.63
CA GLY A 4 -5.00 -31.68 27.45
C GLY A 4 -5.07 -31.29 25.98
N GLN A 5 -6.13 -30.59 25.59
CA GLN A 5 -6.33 -30.15 24.20
C GLN A 5 -5.43 -28.94 23.92
N LEU A 6 -4.34 -29.16 23.17
CA LEU A 6 -3.34 -28.14 22.85
C LEU A 6 -3.95 -27.06 21.94
N ARG A 7 -4.38 -25.92 22.51
CA ARG A 7 -4.81 -24.76 21.72
C ARG A 7 -3.62 -24.22 20.93
N ARG A 8 -3.62 -24.45 19.60
CA ARG A 8 -2.70 -23.75 18.69
C ARG A 8 -3.10 -22.28 18.65
N THR A 9 -2.25 -21.41 19.18
CA THR A 9 -2.32 -19.99 18.89
C THR A 9 -2.03 -19.77 17.41
N THR A 10 -2.98 -19.19 16.69
CA THR A 10 -2.73 -18.69 15.34
C THR A 10 -1.78 -17.51 15.45
N LYS A 11 -0.57 -17.63 14.91
CA LYS A 11 0.31 -16.47 14.73
C LYS A 11 -0.39 -15.47 13.81
N ASN A 12 -0.42 -14.20 14.19
CA ASN A 12 -0.79 -13.12 13.29
C ASN A 12 0.11 -13.18 12.05
N LYS A 13 -0.48 -12.95 10.87
CA LYS A 13 0.24 -12.98 9.59
C LYS A 13 0.73 -11.57 9.28
N ALA A 14 1.94 -11.44 8.75
CA ALA A 14 2.43 -10.17 8.21
C ALA A 14 1.48 -9.65 7.11
N GLY A 15 1.20 -8.35 7.14
CA GLY A 15 0.41 -7.65 6.12
C GLY A 15 1.30 -6.90 5.14
N THR A 16 0.79 -6.65 3.94
CA THR A 16 1.38 -5.67 3.01
C THR A 16 0.48 -4.46 2.89
N PHE A 17 1.14 -3.31 2.91
CA PHE A 17 0.57 -1.98 2.88
C PHE A 17 0.98 -1.37 1.54
N LEU A 18 0.01 -0.85 0.81
CA LEU A 18 0.21 -0.14 -0.44
C LEU A 18 -0.38 1.27 -0.33
N PHE A 19 0.37 2.24 -0.83
CA PHE A 19 0.07 3.66 -0.67
C PHE A 19 -0.03 4.39 -2.03
N LEU A 20 -1.04 5.27 -2.19
CA LEU A 20 -1.50 5.85 -3.47
C LEU A 20 -2.17 7.27 -3.27
N SER A 21 -1.85 8.32 -4.08
CA SER A 21 -1.87 9.77 -3.69
C SER A 21 -2.07 10.89 -4.77
N MET A 22 -2.67 12.05 -4.46
CA MET A 22 -3.35 12.96 -5.42
C MET A 22 -3.20 14.50 -5.30
N SER A 23 -3.01 15.21 -6.42
CA SER A 23 -3.51 16.58 -6.80
C SER A 23 -2.40 17.46 -7.38
N ALA A 24 -2.73 18.43 -8.26
CA ALA A 24 -1.74 19.35 -8.83
C ALA A 24 -2.32 20.67 -9.40
N LEU A 25 -1.54 21.76 -9.32
CA LEU A 25 -1.56 22.93 -10.21
C LEU A 25 -0.11 23.45 -10.41
N PRO A 26 0.21 24.19 -11.50
CA PRO A 26 1.56 24.15 -12.09
C PRO A 26 2.47 25.36 -11.82
N ALA A 27 3.80 25.13 -11.81
CA ALA A 27 4.83 26.17 -12.02
C ALA A 27 6.16 25.57 -12.54
N THR A 28 7.03 26.41 -13.14
CA THR A 28 8.08 26.01 -14.09
C THR A 28 9.55 26.11 -13.61
N MET A 29 10.31 25.03 -13.87
CA MET A 29 11.66 25.01 -14.50
C MET A 29 12.87 25.72 -13.83
N ARG A 30 13.93 24.95 -13.43
CA ARG A 30 15.30 24.88 -14.03
C ARG A 30 16.34 24.12 -13.16
N ARG A 31 17.44 23.68 -13.79
CA ARG A 31 18.39 22.60 -13.35
C ARG A 31 19.64 23.08 -12.59
N THR A 32 20.19 22.24 -11.70
CA THR A 32 21.60 21.76 -11.67
C THR A 32 21.79 20.52 -10.75
N ALA A 33 22.90 19.79 -10.87
CA ALA A 33 23.16 18.43 -10.35
C ALA A 33 24.05 18.37 -9.06
N PRO A 34 24.54 17.20 -8.58
CA PRO A 34 23.81 16.04 -8.06
C PRO A 34 24.33 15.50 -6.69
N SER A 35 23.46 15.04 -5.79
CA SER A 35 23.86 14.16 -4.66
C SER A 35 22.69 13.40 -3.97
N CYS A 36 23.04 12.26 -3.37
CA CYS A 36 22.23 11.22 -2.72
C CYS A 36 20.88 11.62 -2.06
N LEU A 37 19.74 11.18 -2.60
CA LEU A 37 18.42 11.20 -1.89
C LEU A 37 17.30 10.40 -2.66
N SER A 38 17.65 9.30 -3.34
CA SER A 38 16.81 8.66 -4.40
C SER A 38 15.63 7.76 -3.95
N TRP A 39 15.03 7.95 -2.76
CA TRP A 39 14.16 6.92 -2.14
C TRP A 39 12.97 7.47 -1.32
N PHE A 40 12.21 8.46 -1.83
CA PHE A 40 11.07 9.05 -1.13
C PHE A 40 9.78 9.05 -1.98
N LEU A 41 8.74 8.38 -1.49
CA LEU A 41 7.32 8.54 -1.89
C LEU A 41 6.43 7.65 -1.01
N LEU A 42 5.74 8.28 -0.06
CA LEU A 42 4.55 7.80 0.66
C LEU A 42 3.71 9.07 0.95
N SER A 43 2.38 8.94 1.07
CA SER A 43 1.38 10.03 1.18
C SER A 43 1.12 10.89 -0.09
N LEU A 44 0.03 11.68 -0.25
CA LEU A 44 -1.39 11.44 0.09
C LEU A 44 -2.36 12.02 -0.96
N LEU A 45 -3.60 11.50 -1.04
CA LEU A 45 -4.85 12.27 -0.94
C LEU A 45 -6.10 11.50 -1.46
N LEU A 46 -7.12 11.42 -0.60
CA LEU A 46 -8.56 11.31 -0.93
C LEU A 46 -9.32 12.28 -0.03
N SER A 47 -9.68 13.46 -0.53
CA SER A 47 -10.65 14.32 0.16
C SER A 47 -11.37 15.28 -0.79
N SER A 48 -12.09 14.72 -1.76
CA SER A 48 -13.18 15.48 -2.42
C SER A 48 -14.43 15.44 -1.52
N PRO A 49 -15.04 16.58 -1.15
CA PRO A 49 -16.09 16.66 -0.13
C PRO A 49 -17.49 16.16 -0.58
N HIS A 50 -17.56 15.32 -1.61
CA HIS A 50 -18.82 14.93 -2.28
C HIS A 50 -19.07 13.42 -2.39
N PHE A 51 -18.36 12.57 -1.65
CA PHE A 51 -18.55 11.11 -1.70
C PHE A 51 -18.78 10.46 -0.33
N ALA A 52 -19.94 10.74 0.26
CA ALA A 52 -20.54 9.86 1.26
C ALA A 52 -21.24 8.70 0.53
N VAL A 53 -20.57 7.56 0.38
CA VAL A 53 -21.19 6.34 -0.16
C VAL A 53 -22.05 5.73 0.92
N ALA A 54 -23.37 5.80 0.77
CA ALA A 54 -24.27 4.97 1.54
C ALA A 54 -24.04 3.50 1.14
N GLU A 55 -23.74 2.64 2.12
CA GLU A 55 -23.78 1.19 1.93
C GLU A 55 -25.21 0.80 1.57
N ASN A 56 -25.41 0.28 0.36
CA ASN A 56 -26.70 -0.14 -0.13
C ASN A 56 -26.69 -1.66 -0.20
N ASP A 57 -27.39 -2.31 0.73
CA ASP A 57 -27.54 -3.78 0.84
C ASP A 57 -28.37 -4.38 -0.31
N GLY A 58 -27.82 -4.28 -1.52
CA GLY A 58 -28.37 -4.83 -2.74
C GLY A 58 -28.18 -6.34 -2.83
N SER A 59 -29.00 -7.10 -2.08
CA SER A 59 -29.03 -8.56 -2.15
C SER A 59 -29.46 -9.06 -3.55
N SER A 60 -28.47 -9.34 -4.40
CA SER A 60 -28.72 -9.91 -5.74
C SER A 60 -28.78 -11.45 -5.68
N SER A 61 -30.00 -11.97 -5.70
CA SER A 61 -30.28 -13.39 -5.87
C SER A 61 -29.98 -13.85 -7.30
N CYS A 62 -28.91 -14.63 -7.51
CA CYS A 62 -28.69 -15.30 -8.78
C CYS A 62 -29.53 -16.58 -8.86
N SER A 63 -30.66 -16.52 -9.56
CA SER A 63 -31.50 -17.69 -9.84
C SER A 63 -30.88 -18.60 -10.90
N SER A 64 -31.12 -19.90 -10.74
CA SER A 64 -30.63 -21.00 -11.59
C SER A 64 -31.17 -20.99 -13.02
N SER A 65 -30.31 -21.35 -13.98
CA SER A 65 -30.69 -21.98 -15.25
C SER A 65 -29.62 -22.99 -15.66
N ASP A 66 -30.03 -24.18 -16.02
CA ASP A 66 -29.17 -25.33 -16.28
C ASP A 66 -28.34 -25.22 -17.56
N GLN A 67 -27.10 -25.74 -17.53
CA GLN A 67 -26.40 -26.14 -18.75
C GLN A 67 -25.54 -27.38 -18.50
N GLU A 68 -26.01 -28.51 -19.02
CA GLU A 68 -25.29 -29.78 -19.01
C GLU A 68 -24.02 -29.71 -19.87
N CYS A 69 -22.89 -30.12 -19.29
CA CYS A 69 -21.68 -30.48 -20.04
C CYS A 69 -21.39 -31.97 -19.82
N SER A 70 -21.71 -32.78 -20.83
CA SER A 70 -21.50 -34.23 -20.82
C SER A 70 -20.12 -34.62 -21.38
N ARG A 71 -19.40 -35.48 -20.64
CA ARG A 71 -18.35 -36.41 -21.12
C ARG A 71 -17.05 -35.73 -21.66
N ASP A 72 -15.89 -36.38 -21.72
CA ASP A 72 -15.54 -37.81 -21.63
C ASP A 72 -14.58 -38.18 -20.48
N ASN A 73 -14.44 -39.48 -20.25
CA ASN A 73 -13.71 -40.09 -19.14
C ASN A 73 -12.84 -41.24 -19.66
N ASP A 74 -11.52 -41.02 -19.80
CA ASP A 74 -10.57 -42.03 -20.28
C ASP A 74 -9.19 -41.90 -19.62
N GLY A 75 -8.52 -43.04 -19.39
CA GLY A 75 -7.08 -43.10 -19.10
C GLY A 75 -6.65 -43.29 -17.65
N ILE A 76 -7.00 -44.42 -17.03
CA ILE A 76 -6.34 -44.87 -15.78
C ILE A 76 -4.89 -45.29 -16.10
N GLY A 77 -3.93 -44.49 -15.64
CA GLY A 77 -2.50 -44.82 -15.65
C GLY A 77 -1.92 -44.89 -14.24
N GLU A 78 -2.09 -46.01 -13.54
CA GLU A 78 -1.42 -46.23 -12.24
C GLU A 78 0.08 -46.49 -12.43
N GLY A 79 0.86 -45.41 -12.48
CA GLY A 79 2.32 -45.46 -12.61
C GLY A 79 3.03 -44.64 -11.53
N SER A 80 3.75 -45.32 -10.63
CA SER A 80 4.75 -44.74 -9.72
C SER A 80 4.26 -43.67 -8.73
N ARG A 81 3.89 -44.12 -7.52
CA ARG A 81 3.71 -43.27 -6.32
C ARG A 81 5.03 -42.69 -5.80
N GLY A 82 5.68 -41.86 -6.60
CA GLY A 82 6.72 -40.96 -6.10
C GLY A 82 6.11 -40.04 -5.04
N ARG A 83 6.75 -39.92 -3.87
CA ARG A 83 6.45 -38.85 -2.90
C ARG A 83 6.89 -37.51 -3.50
N ALA A 84 6.14 -37.01 -4.49
CA ALA A 84 6.23 -35.64 -4.95
C ALA A 84 5.96 -34.75 -3.72
N SER A 85 7.03 -34.14 -3.22
CA SER A 85 6.96 -33.29 -2.05
C SER A 85 5.87 -32.24 -2.29
N ARG A 86 4.85 -32.18 -1.42
CA ARG A 86 3.81 -31.14 -1.41
C ARG A 86 4.41 -29.78 -0.96
N ARG A 87 5.55 -29.40 -1.54
CA ARG A 87 5.91 -27.99 -1.72
C ARG A 87 4.84 -27.43 -2.66
N GLY A 88 3.75 -26.94 -2.08
CA GLY A 88 2.74 -26.18 -2.83
C GLY A 88 3.46 -25.13 -3.66
N ARG A 89 3.03 -24.94 -4.91
CA ARG A 89 3.67 -23.99 -5.83
C ARG A 89 3.66 -22.61 -5.19
N ARG A 90 4.80 -22.20 -4.59
CA ARG A 90 5.01 -20.80 -4.20
C ARG A 90 4.90 -19.99 -5.49
N GLY A 91 4.11 -18.92 -5.46
CA GLY A 91 4.02 -17.98 -6.58
C GLY A 91 5.35 -17.23 -6.78
N PRO A 92 5.45 -16.39 -7.81
CA PRO A 92 6.65 -15.60 -8.05
C PRO A 92 6.97 -14.67 -6.87
N THR A 93 8.25 -14.50 -6.55
CA THR A 93 8.72 -13.53 -5.55
C THR A 93 8.63 -12.09 -6.07
N LEU A 94 8.72 -11.08 -5.20
CA LEU A 94 8.71 -9.66 -5.58
C LEU A 94 9.78 -9.38 -6.65
N ARG A 95 11.01 -9.83 -6.41
CA ARG A 95 12.12 -9.74 -7.39
C ARG A 95 11.87 -10.51 -8.70
N GLN A 96 11.01 -11.52 -8.70
CA GLN A 96 10.61 -12.20 -9.94
C GLN A 96 9.54 -11.39 -10.69
N LEU A 97 8.59 -10.78 -9.98
CA LEU A 97 7.59 -9.86 -10.56
C LEU A 97 8.27 -8.64 -11.21
N GLU A 98 9.19 -8.00 -10.50
CA GLU A 98 10.01 -6.86 -10.99
C GLU A 98 10.69 -7.19 -12.33
N ARG A 99 11.36 -8.35 -12.40
CA ARG A 99 12.05 -8.82 -13.61
C ARG A 99 11.10 -9.20 -14.73
N GLN A 100 9.97 -9.84 -14.42
CA GLN A 100 8.96 -10.24 -15.40
C GLN A 100 8.36 -9.01 -16.11
N ARG A 101 8.09 -7.95 -15.35
CA ARG A 101 7.54 -6.68 -15.83
C ARG A 101 8.58 -5.66 -16.29
N LYS A 102 9.88 -6.00 -16.18
CA LYS A 102 11.03 -5.17 -16.57
C LYS A 102 11.05 -3.81 -15.85
N CYS A 103 10.73 -3.77 -14.55
CA CYS A 103 10.60 -2.51 -13.82
C CYS A 103 11.82 -1.58 -13.94
N ASN A 104 13.02 -2.14 -13.97
CA ASN A 104 14.28 -1.40 -14.15
C ASN A 104 14.40 -0.67 -15.50
N ALA A 105 13.60 -1.04 -16.51
CA ALA A 105 13.55 -0.34 -17.80
C ALA A 105 12.82 1.01 -17.70
N HIS A 106 12.16 1.29 -16.57
CA HIS A 106 11.53 2.56 -16.24
C HIS A 106 12.40 3.43 -15.31
N ASP A 107 13.62 2.98 -14.98
CA ASP A 107 14.55 3.75 -14.14
C ASP A 107 15.17 4.90 -14.95
N GLY A 108 15.16 6.11 -14.38
CA GLY A 108 15.70 7.32 -15.01
C GLY A 108 14.72 8.11 -15.89
N GLY A 109 13.49 7.63 -16.06
CA GLY A 109 12.38 8.44 -16.59
C GLY A 109 11.66 9.21 -15.47
N GLU A 110 11.13 10.39 -15.79
CA GLU A 110 10.18 11.08 -14.90
C GLU A 110 8.89 10.23 -14.82
N ARG A 111 8.53 9.76 -13.62
CA ARG A 111 7.30 8.99 -13.41
C ARG A 111 6.11 9.94 -13.30
N PRO A 112 4.98 9.68 -13.97
CA PRO A 112 3.84 10.58 -13.96
C PRO A 112 3.26 10.73 -12.55
N LEU A 113 2.71 11.92 -12.29
CA LEU A 113 1.72 12.12 -11.24
C LEU A 113 0.38 11.60 -11.78
N TYR A 114 -0.20 10.62 -11.08
CA TYR A 114 -1.51 10.05 -11.41
C TYR A 114 -2.64 11.07 -11.17
N THR A 115 -3.66 11.06 -12.04
CA THR A 115 -4.83 11.98 -11.98
C THR A 115 -6.01 11.40 -11.19
N ASP A 116 -7.06 12.18 -10.91
CA ASP A 116 -8.24 11.72 -10.16
C ASP A 116 -8.87 10.47 -10.78
N GLU A 117 -8.93 10.45 -12.11
CA GLU A 117 -9.42 9.32 -12.90
C GLU A 117 -8.52 8.08 -12.79
N ASP A 118 -7.20 8.26 -12.68
CA ASP A 118 -6.26 7.15 -12.43
C ASP A 118 -6.47 6.54 -11.05
N TRP A 119 -6.61 7.36 -10.02
CA TRP A 119 -6.77 6.85 -8.66
C TRP A 119 -8.15 6.26 -8.42
N GLU A 120 -9.21 6.82 -9.01
CA GLU A 120 -10.52 6.19 -9.04
C GLU A 120 -10.48 4.83 -9.75
N ARG A 121 -9.75 4.72 -10.88
CA ARG A 121 -9.49 3.43 -11.55
C ARG A 121 -8.78 2.45 -10.62
N LEU A 122 -7.69 2.86 -9.97
CA LEU A 122 -6.91 1.99 -9.09
C LEU A 122 -7.70 1.53 -7.86
N ARG A 123 -8.49 2.41 -7.23
CA ARG A 123 -9.39 2.07 -6.11
C ARG A 123 -10.52 1.13 -6.54
N ARG A 124 -11.06 1.30 -7.76
CA ARG A 124 -12.05 0.37 -8.34
C ARG A 124 -11.44 -1.01 -8.57
N LEU A 125 -10.28 -1.09 -9.22
CA LEU A 125 -9.55 -2.36 -9.43
C LEU A 125 -9.18 -3.03 -8.11
N TYR A 126 -8.78 -2.28 -7.09
CA TYR A 126 -8.51 -2.81 -5.76
C TYR A 126 -9.76 -3.44 -5.13
N ARG A 127 -10.93 -2.80 -5.22
CA ARG A 127 -12.19 -3.38 -4.73
C ARG A 127 -12.63 -4.61 -5.53
N GLU A 128 -12.50 -4.59 -6.85
CA GLU A 128 -12.92 -5.67 -7.75
C GLU A 128 -12.03 -6.93 -7.62
N VAL A 129 -10.71 -6.74 -7.53
CA VAL A 129 -9.72 -7.84 -7.53
C VAL A 129 -9.31 -8.25 -6.11
N GLY A 130 -9.38 -7.31 -5.16
CA GLY A 130 -9.04 -7.47 -3.75
C GLY A 130 -10.16 -8.02 -2.85
N VAL A 131 -11.27 -8.49 -3.41
CA VAL A 131 -12.36 -9.13 -2.63
C VAL A 131 -11.78 -10.22 -1.72
N GLY A 132 -12.06 -10.11 -0.41
CA GLY A 132 -11.54 -11.00 0.65
C GLY A 132 -10.11 -10.72 1.12
N ALA A 133 -9.47 -9.64 0.66
CA ALA A 133 -8.11 -9.25 1.08
C ALA A 133 -8.05 -8.00 1.99
N THR A 134 -9.16 -7.27 2.11
CA THR A 134 -9.31 -6.10 2.99
C THR A 134 -9.12 -6.50 4.44
N VAL A 135 -8.18 -5.83 5.13
CA VAL A 135 -7.99 -5.97 6.57
C VAL A 135 -9.01 -5.09 7.30
N GLU A 136 -9.76 -5.69 8.23
CA GLU A 136 -10.56 -4.92 9.18
C GLU A 136 -9.63 -4.29 10.22
N PHE A 137 -9.68 -2.97 10.33
CA PHE A 137 -8.94 -2.22 11.34
C PHE A 137 -9.77 -2.11 12.62
N PRO A 138 -9.14 -2.18 13.81
CA PRO A 138 -9.85 -1.92 15.06
C PRO A 138 -10.43 -0.50 15.06
N GLU A 139 -11.51 -0.30 15.81
CA GLU A 139 -12.02 1.03 16.11
C GLU A 139 -10.90 1.88 16.75
N GLY A 140 -10.78 3.14 16.33
CA GLY A 140 -9.69 4.02 16.77
C GLY A 140 -8.35 3.84 16.04
N ALA A 141 -8.26 3.07 14.94
CA ALA A 141 -7.03 2.99 14.13
C ALA A 141 -6.61 4.33 13.46
N SER A 142 -7.48 5.34 13.47
CA SER A 142 -7.14 6.75 13.23
C SER A 142 -8.02 7.65 14.10
N ALA A 143 -7.46 8.76 14.59
CA ALA A 143 -8.19 9.84 15.25
C ALA A 143 -8.49 11.03 14.32
N ALA A 144 -8.37 10.84 13.00
CA ALA A 144 -8.74 11.86 12.02
C ALA A 144 -10.22 12.27 12.16
N PRO A 145 -10.53 13.58 12.23
CA PRO A 145 -11.92 14.02 12.27
C PRO A 145 -12.64 13.71 10.95
N PRO A 146 -13.96 13.46 10.97
CA PRO A 146 -14.73 13.24 9.74
C PRO A 146 -14.56 14.39 8.74
N GLY A 147 -14.21 14.06 7.49
CA GLY A 147 -13.93 15.06 6.45
C GLY A 147 -12.56 15.74 6.58
N PHE A 148 -11.62 15.20 7.37
CA PHE A 148 -10.24 15.67 7.40
C PHE A 148 -9.61 15.64 5.99
N VAL A 149 -9.14 16.80 5.53
CA VAL A 149 -8.35 16.95 4.31
C VAL A 149 -6.88 17.09 4.71
N PRO A 150 -6.01 16.12 4.39
CA PRO A 150 -4.58 16.27 4.66
C PRO A 150 -4.01 17.50 3.93
N PRO A 151 -3.28 18.41 4.59
CA PRO A 151 -2.81 19.67 4.01
C PRO A 151 -1.56 19.49 3.12
N MET A 152 -1.60 18.52 2.19
CA MET A 152 -0.45 18.14 1.37
C MET A 152 -0.82 17.81 -0.07
N VAL A 153 0.18 17.77 -0.96
CA VAL A 153 0.01 17.57 -2.39
C VAL A 153 1.21 16.86 -3.02
N ALA A 154 0.97 15.90 -3.90
CA ALA A 154 2.03 15.22 -4.64
C ALA A 154 2.56 16.11 -5.78
N ARG A 155 3.88 16.28 -5.88
CA ARG A 155 4.54 17.04 -6.96
C ARG A 155 5.83 16.34 -7.39
N GLN A 156 6.43 16.73 -8.51
CA GLN A 156 7.82 16.35 -8.81
C GLN A 156 8.78 17.09 -7.88
N THR A 157 9.83 16.42 -7.41
CA THR A 157 10.88 17.07 -6.63
C THR A 157 11.74 17.97 -7.53
N ALA A 158 12.10 19.17 -7.05
CA ALA A 158 12.82 20.16 -7.84
C ALA A 158 14.24 19.72 -8.27
N ASP A 159 14.79 18.73 -7.57
CA ASP A 159 16.09 18.10 -7.83
C ASP A 159 16.02 16.87 -8.74
N GLY A 160 14.83 16.50 -9.23
CA GLY A 160 14.64 15.41 -10.20
C GLY A 160 14.82 14.00 -9.63
N LYS A 161 14.73 13.83 -8.31
CA LYS A 161 14.82 12.52 -7.63
C LYS A 161 13.57 11.67 -7.80
N GLY A 162 12.45 12.28 -8.17
CA GLY A 162 11.18 11.61 -8.43
C GLY A 162 10.02 12.54 -8.11
N ARG A 163 8.96 11.95 -7.56
CA ARG A 163 7.85 12.71 -6.95
C ARG A 163 8.12 12.82 -5.44
N GLY A 164 7.52 13.81 -4.81
CA GLY A 164 7.56 14.07 -3.37
C GLY A 164 6.22 14.63 -2.92
N VAL A 165 6.09 14.87 -1.62
CA VAL A 165 4.83 15.29 -1.00
C VAL A 165 5.06 16.60 -0.29
N PHE A 166 4.26 17.62 -0.62
CA PHE A 166 4.55 19.01 -0.25
C PHE A 166 3.38 19.65 0.49
N ALA A 167 3.64 20.53 1.44
CA ALA A 167 2.61 21.24 2.17
C ALA A 167 1.82 22.19 1.26
N THR A 168 0.48 22.21 1.38
CA THR A 168 -0.42 23.10 0.62
C THR A 168 -0.66 24.46 1.30
N ARG A 169 -0.14 24.63 2.51
CA ARG A 169 -0.17 25.84 3.34
C ARG A 169 0.86 25.71 4.46
N ASP A 170 1.04 26.75 5.26
CA ASP A 170 1.73 26.65 6.55
C ASP A 170 0.97 25.71 7.52
N ILE A 171 1.73 24.93 8.29
CA ILE A 171 1.26 23.91 9.24
C ILE A 171 2.03 24.07 10.55
N ALA A 172 1.32 24.17 11.66
CA ALA A 172 1.93 24.37 12.97
C ALA A 172 2.47 23.05 13.56
N LYS A 173 3.54 23.13 14.35
CA LYS A 173 4.03 21.98 15.11
C LYS A 173 2.92 21.36 15.98
N GLY A 174 2.75 20.05 15.86
CA GLY A 174 1.75 19.25 16.58
C GLY A 174 0.38 19.17 15.89
N GLU A 175 0.18 19.92 14.80
CA GLU A 175 -0.98 19.81 13.93
C GLU A 175 -0.98 18.48 13.17
N MET A 176 -2.17 17.92 12.89
CA MET A 176 -2.30 16.68 12.13
C MET A 176 -1.96 16.94 10.66
N THR A 177 -0.91 16.30 10.18
CA THR A 177 -0.53 16.30 8.77
C THR A 177 -1.22 15.17 8.03
N TYR A 178 -1.49 14.05 8.71
CA TYR A 178 -2.23 12.94 8.15
C TYR A 178 -3.08 12.22 9.20
N GLY A 179 -4.23 11.70 8.75
CA GLY A 179 -4.91 10.57 9.36
C GLY A 179 -5.90 9.94 8.37
N GLY A 180 -6.48 8.80 8.76
CA GLY A 180 -7.51 8.07 8.02
C GLY A 180 -6.99 6.82 7.31
N LYS A 181 -7.71 5.70 7.47
CA LYS A 181 -7.41 4.42 6.83
C LYS A 181 -7.78 4.35 5.34
N ASP A 182 -8.65 5.23 4.88
CA ASP A 182 -9.32 5.13 3.57
C ASP A 182 -8.41 5.47 2.36
N ASN A 183 -7.22 5.99 2.64
CA ASN A 183 -6.17 6.31 1.66
C ASN A 183 -5.23 5.13 1.36
N TYR A 184 -5.40 3.99 2.03
CA TYR A 184 -4.52 2.82 1.92
C TYR A 184 -5.19 1.64 1.20
N ALA A 185 -4.40 0.89 0.45
CA ALA A 185 -4.75 -0.43 -0.05
C ALA A 185 -4.01 -1.50 0.78
N PHE A 186 -4.75 -2.44 1.35
CA PHE A 186 -4.21 -3.47 2.25
C PHE A 186 -4.33 -4.84 1.60
N PHE A 187 -3.29 -5.64 1.74
CA PHE A 187 -3.30 -7.01 1.26
C PHE A 187 -2.91 -7.94 2.40
N SER A 188 -3.78 -8.89 2.73
CA SER A 188 -3.55 -9.91 3.75
C SER A 188 -2.72 -11.11 3.25
N THR A 189 -2.46 -11.20 1.94
CA THR A 189 -1.64 -12.26 1.32
C THR A 189 -0.93 -11.79 0.04
N GLY A 190 0.26 -12.33 -0.22
CA GLY A 190 0.98 -12.12 -1.49
C GLY A 190 0.24 -12.65 -2.72
N GLU A 191 -0.75 -13.52 -2.56
CA GLU A 191 -1.64 -13.93 -3.66
C GLU A 191 -2.61 -12.81 -4.05
N ALA A 192 -3.22 -12.12 -3.08
CA ALA A 192 -4.08 -10.98 -3.36
C ALA A 192 -3.30 -9.82 -4.01
N PHE A 193 -2.10 -9.51 -3.52
CA PHE A 193 -1.23 -8.49 -4.11
C PHE A 193 -0.82 -8.83 -5.56
N ARG A 194 -0.45 -10.10 -5.83
CA ARG A 194 -0.19 -10.56 -7.21
C ARG A 194 -1.39 -10.43 -8.14
N ARG A 195 -2.60 -10.73 -7.67
CA ARG A 195 -3.82 -10.58 -8.47
C ARG A 195 -4.06 -9.12 -8.82
N PHE A 196 -3.93 -8.21 -7.84
CA PHE A 196 -4.04 -6.77 -8.06
C PHE A 196 -3.00 -6.26 -9.07
N LEU A 197 -1.70 -6.55 -8.86
CA LEU A 197 -0.65 -6.24 -9.84
C LEU A 197 -0.99 -6.82 -11.22
N GLY A 198 -1.51 -8.05 -11.28
CA GLY A 198 -1.97 -8.74 -12.49
C GLY A 198 -2.99 -7.97 -13.32
N ALA A 199 -3.80 -7.11 -12.69
CA ALA A 199 -4.78 -6.27 -13.36
C ALA A 199 -4.22 -4.93 -13.86
N LEU A 200 -2.97 -4.59 -13.53
CA LEU A 200 -2.33 -3.33 -13.88
C LEU A 200 -1.41 -3.46 -15.13
N PRO A 201 -1.35 -2.41 -15.98
CA PRO A 201 -0.28 -2.25 -16.97
C PRO A 201 1.11 -2.33 -16.31
N ASP A 202 2.13 -2.78 -17.05
CA ASP A 202 3.46 -3.01 -16.49
C ASP A 202 4.07 -1.78 -15.82
N GLY A 203 3.91 -0.58 -16.41
CA GLY A 203 4.39 0.67 -15.81
C GLY A 203 3.72 1.00 -14.48
N GLU A 204 2.39 0.83 -14.38
CA GLU A 204 1.64 1.06 -13.13
C GLU A 204 1.98 -0.01 -12.08
N ALA A 205 2.07 -1.29 -12.48
CA ALA A 205 2.48 -2.38 -11.60
C ALA A 205 3.89 -2.17 -11.03
N CYS A 206 4.82 -1.69 -11.85
CA CYS A 206 6.19 -1.35 -11.44
C CYS A 206 6.29 -0.09 -10.59
N ASP A 207 5.30 0.80 -10.64
CA ASP A 207 5.18 1.91 -9.71
C ASP A 207 4.57 1.46 -8.38
N VAL A 208 3.49 0.69 -8.42
CA VAL A 208 2.88 0.05 -7.25
C VAL A 208 3.88 -0.83 -6.47
N ILE A 209 4.73 -1.61 -7.14
CA ILE A 209 5.78 -2.40 -6.49
C ILE A 209 6.79 -1.50 -5.76
N MET A 210 7.18 -0.38 -6.37
CA MET A 210 8.16 0.55 -5.80
C MET A 210 7.66 1.24 -4.52
N TRP A 211 6.34 1.44 -4.39
CA TRP A 211 5.71 2.15 -3.27
C TRP A 211 4.90 1.23 -2.32
N ALA A 212 5.08 -0.07 -2.43
CA ALA A 212 4.55 -1.04 -1.49
C ALA A 212 5.59 -1.39 -0.41
N TRP A 213 5.13 -1.69 0.80
CA TRP A 213 5.98 -2.25 1.85
C TRP A 213 5.24 -3.31 2.66
N THR A 214 6.01 -4.21 3.24
CA THR A 214 5.52 -5.16 4.25
C THR A 214 5.75 -4.60 5.64
N GLN A 215 4.77 -4.79 6.52
CA GLN A 215 4.83 -4.35 7.91
C GLN A 215 4.16 -5.40 8.80
N ASN A 216 4.67 -5.56 10.02
CA ASN A 216 4.09 -6.42 11.04
C ASN A 216 3.34 -5.58 12.08
N ASP A 217 2.42 -6.19 12.83
CA ASP A 217 1.62 -5.52 13.87
C ASP A 217 2.46 -5.08 15.11
N ALA A 218 3.79 -5.12 15.04
CA ALA A 218 4.64 -4.90 16.20
C ALA A 218 4.88 -3.40 16.43
N PRO A 219 4.57 -2.85 17.62
CA PRO A 219 4.97 -1.49 17.96
C PRO A 219 6.50 -1.43 18.04
N ARG A 220 7.11 -0.55 17.24
CA ARG A 220 8.55 -0.49 17.05
C ARG A 220 9.16 0.69 17.79
N ASN A 221 10.22 0.42 18.55
CA ASN A 221 11.08 1.45 19.12
C ASN A 221 12.02 1.95 18.01
N GLY A 222 11.70 3.12 17.44
CA GLY A 222 12.37 3.68 16.27
C GLY A 222 13.90 3.69 16.37
N ARG A 223 14.57 3.18 15.32
CA ARG A 223 15.99 3.42 15.08
C ARG A 223 16.12 4.67 14.23
N LYS A 224 16.72 5.72 14.79
CA LYS A 224 16.94 7.00 14.11
C LYS A 224 17.58 6.82 12.72
N GLY A 225 16.83 7.13 11.67
CA GLY A 225 17.36 7.39 10.35
C GLY A 225 18.34 8.57 10.36
N GLN A 226 19.11 8.72 9.27
CA GLN A 226 20.03 9.85 9.11
C GLN A 226 19.34 11.16 8.70
N GLN A 227 18.10 11.09 8.21
CA GLN A 227 17.30 12.26 7.91
C GLN A 227 16.44 12.66 9.10
N VAL A 228 16.28 13.97 9.30
CA VAL A 228 15.40 14.51 10.33
C VAL A 228 13.99 14.53 9.76
N ALA A 229 13.16 13.57 10.18
CA ALA A 229 11.74 13.58 9.85
C ALA A 229 11.07 14.86 10.38
N ASN A 230 10.22 15.47 9.56
CA ASN A 230 9.39 16.60 9.97
C ASN A 230 7.93 16.20 10.27
N THR A 231 7.53 14.95 9.97
CA THR A 231 6.29 14.34 10.47
C THR A 231 6.53 13.03 11.22
N GLY A 232 5.56 12.66 12.05
CA GLY A 232 5.53 11.42 12.82
C GLY A 232 4.65 11.55 14.06
N CYS A 233 4.87 10.72 15.07
CA CYS A 233 4.17 10.84 16.35
C CYS A 233 4.93 11.77 17.32
N PRO A 234 4.33 12.88 17.81
CA PRO A 234 4.98 13.79 18.74
C PRO A 234 5.24 13.14 20.11
N ALA A 235 6.38 13.46 20.72
CA ALA A 235 6.72 12.95 22.06
C ALA A 235 5.65 13.32 23.10
N GLY A 236 5.13 12.32 23.82
CA GLY A 236 4.08 12.50 24.82
C GLY A 236 2.65 12.55 24.27
N LYS A 237 2.47 12.30 22.96
CA LYS A 237 1.16 12.11 22.33
C LYS A 237 0.89 10.64 22.08
N GLU A 238 -0.33 10.18 22.30
CA GLU A 238 -0.81 8.91 21.78
C GLU A 238 -1.30 9.12 20.35
N CYS A 239 -0.67 8.43 19.39
CA CYS A 239 -1.03 8.48 17.98
C CYS A 239 -1.64 7.14 17.58
N ALA A 240 -2.71 7.17 16.78
CA ALA A 240 -3.23 5.97 16.15
C ALA A 240 -2.35 5.53 14.97
N TRP A 241 -2.62 4.35 14.41
CA TRP A 241 -1.74 3.68 13.43
C TRP A 241 -1.49 4.48 12.13
N PHE A 242 -2.43 5.34 11.76
CA PHE A 242 -2.37 6.13 10.53
C PHE A 242 -2.25 7.64 10.77
N ASP A 243 -2.07 8.06 12.03
CA ASP A 243 -2.05 9.48 12.38
C ASP A 243 -0.60 10.00 12.39
N GLU A 244 -0.30 10.93 11.48
CA GLU A 244 0.95 11.71 11.53
C GLU A 244 0.67 13.17 11.90
N TYR A 245 1.63 13.76 12.62
CA TYR A 245 1.61 15.15 13.02
C TYR A 245 2.93 15.82 12.68
N ALA A 246 2.90 17.15 12.48
CA ALA A 246 4.11 17.93 12.27
C ALA A 246 4.98 17.95 13.54
N LEU A 247 6.25 17.54 13.43
CA LEU A 247 7.22 17.53 14.52
C LEU A 247 7.93 18.89 14.72
N ILE A 248 7.84 19.73 13.70
CA ILE A 248 8.29 21.12 13.60
C ILE A 248 7.20 21.95 12.90
N ASP A 249 7.34 23.27 12.84
CA ASP A 249 6.51 24.08 11.92
C ASP A 249 6.97 23.80 10.47
N ILE A 250 6.01 23.61 9.56
CA ILE A 250 6.23 23.28 8.14
C ILE A 250 5.61 24.40 7.30
N ARG A 251 6.34 24.96 6.33
CA ARG A 251 5.86 26.06 5.49
C ARG A 251 5.14 25.55 4.24
N GLU A 252 4.30 26.39 3.65
CA GLU A 252 3.74 26.10 2.32
C GLU A 252 4.86 25.77 1.32
N GLY A 253 4.73 24.63 0.64
CA GLY A 253 5.70 24.16 -0.34
C GLY A 253 6.93 23.44 0.22
N ASP A 254 7.08 23.32 1.54
CA ASP A 254 8.09 22.42 2.14
C ASP A 254 7.69 20.95 1.88
N GLU A 255 8.69 20.07 1.73
CA GLU A 255 8.51 18.62 1.55
C GLU A 255 8.28 17.92 2.90
N PHE A 256 7.36 16.96 2.95
CA PHE A 256 7.14 16.08 4.08
C PHE A 256 8.16 14.94 4.11
N LEU A 257 8.78 14.75 5.27
CA LEU A 257 9.85 13.78 5.52
C LEU A 257 9.47 12.90 6.71
N CYS A 258 9.30 11.60 6.45
CA CYS A 258 9.00 10.57 7.46
C CYS A 258 10.22 9.66 7.66
N ASP A 259 10.36 8.98 8.82
CA ASP A 259 11.43 7.99 9.03
C ASP A 259 10.97 6.56 8.62
N TYR A 260 11.32 6.18 7.39
CA TYR A 260 10.96 4.88 6.80
C TYR A 260 11.56 3.67 7.53
N VAL A 261 12.60 3.87 8.35
CA VAL A 261 13.19 2.79 9.15
C VAL A 261 12.19 2.26 10.18
N GLU A 262 11.20 3.08 10.58
CA GLU A 262 10.18 2.70 11.54
C GLU A 262 9.16 1.69 10.99
N PHE A 263 8.92 1.61 9.67
CA PHE A 263 7.87 0.72 9.12
C PHE A 263 8.31 -0.27 8.03
N ALA A 264 9.45 -0.04 7.36
CA ALA A 264 9.95 -0.98 6.36
C ALA A 264 10.72 -2.16 6.98
N GLU A 265 10.28 -3.40 6.71
CA GLU A 265 11.07 -4.62 6.91
C GLU A 265 11.34 -5.30 5.57
N SER A 266 12.61 -5.45 5.19
CA SER A 266 13.01 -6.11 3.94
C SER A 266 12.61 -7.59 3.88
N ASP A 267 12.55 -8.24 5.03
CA ASP A 267 12.52 -9.69 5.14
C ASP A 267 11.07 -10.23 5.22
N LEU A 268 10.10 -9.37 5.56
CA LEU A 268 8.68 -9.72 5.63
C LEU A 268 8.07 -10.04 4.26
N TRP A 269 8.70 -9.68 3.14
CA TRP A 269 8.23 -10.05 1.80
C TRP A 269 8.15 -11.58 1.62
N GLU A 270 9.12 -12.37 2.13
CA GLU A 270 9.00 -13.84 2.05
C GLU A 270 7.89 -14.37 2.97
N GLU A 271 7.72 -13.78 4.17
CA GLU A 271 6.64 -14.19 5.10
C GLU A 271 5.24 -13.88 4.56
N PHE A 272 5.11 -12.75 3.88
CA PHE A 272 3.92 -12.35 3.13
C PHE A 272 3.67 -13.26 1.90
N GLY A 273 4.68 -14.02 1.49
CA GLY A 273 4.62 -14.99 0.41
C GLY A 273 4.96 -14.39 -0.95
N LEU A 274 5.91 -13.45 -1.01
CA LEU A 274 6.58 -12.88 -2.18
C LEU A 274 8.10 -13.09 -2.12
#